data_AF-A0AAE4AK02-F1
#
_entry.id   AF-A0AAE4AK02-F1
#
_cell.length_a   1.000
_cell.length_b   1.000
_cell.length_c   1.000
_cell.angle_alpha   90.00
_cell.angle_beta   90.00
_cell.angle_gamma   90.00
#
_symmetry.space_group_name_H-M   'P 1'
#
loop_
_entity.id
_entity.type
_entity.pdbx_description
1 polymer ?
#
loop_
_entity_poly.entity_id
_entity_poly.type
_entity_poly.pdbx_seq_one_letter_code
_entity_poly.pdbx_strand_id
1 'polypeptide(L)'
;MMKMIGANDNLGRAIQCQIAANTADSDKWKAVDWMEWQAKGVAPRILMPAKTTRMKADELLAEYGGASEAGIVDYENVIDELAELFDVSRQAAKVRLIDLGYAKAEGAYPFVDGRYVRGYSFEPESLEKNQTFTIPYADLFKAYCFGREFKRLIDTGNFVFADRHLVLNDERYIVRDQAGNAALSEYALSHMDECCVVFTKGYSYQSKYQGARYYTQFMRNAAPVDNQVEYSFELNNHNKVLLDQIKNAKRRSEALRRYPGSFAETLVALQKDRKLSNKQLADRSLVGEKTIQRLRNDEEYPTSVQTVLALCVGLKLPLPEAEMFLGKTDFKLNSMKGEGYVYQCVLSACTENSIYEINEMLEANGITPLGSDPDLQ
;
A
#
# COMPACT_ATOMS: atom_id res chain seq x y z
N MET A 1 -23.27 -31.58 -4.19
CA MET A 1 -22.14 -32.38 -4.69
C MET A 1 -21.99 -32.09 -6.19
N MET A 2 -21.40 -30.93 -6.52
CA MET A 2 -21.17 -30.50 -7.91
C MET A 2 -19.71 -30.82 -8.22
N LYS A 3 -19.48 -31.84 -9.06
CA LYS A 3 -18.14 -32.18 -9.55
C LYS A 3 -17.64 -30.99 -10.37
N MET A 4 -16.53 -30.38 -9.93
CA MET A 4 -15.76 -29.46 -10.76
C MET A 4 -15.39 -30.20 -12.05
N ILE A 5 -15.93 -29.71 -13.17
CA ILE A 5 -15.43 -30.07 -14.50
C ILE A 5 -14.02 -29.47 -14.55
N GLY A 6 -13.01 -30.35 -14.49
CA GLY A 6 -11.62 -29.93 -14.67
C GLY A 6 -11.48 -29.22 -16.01
N ALA A 7 -11.01 -27.98 -15.98
CA ALA A 7 -10.65 -27.24 -17.18
C ALA A 7 -9.52 -28.03 -17.87
N ASN A 8 -9.86 -28.78 -18.92
CA ASN A 8 -8.88 -29.42 -19.78
C ASN A 8 -8.21 -28.31 -20.60
N ASP A 9 -6.88 -28.16 -20.51
CA ASP A 9 -6.15 -27.08 -21.19
C ASP A 9 -6.37 -27.07 -22.71
N ASN A 10 -6.69 -28.24 -23.29
CA ASN A 10 -7.06 -28.38 -24.69
C ASN A 10 -8.42 -27.73 -25.04
N LEU A 11 -9.36 -27.65 -24.09
CA LEU A 11 -10.66 -27.00 -24.29
C LEU A 11 -10.52 -25.46 -24.26
N GLY A 12 -9.66 -24.92 -23.38
CA GLY A 12 -9.37 -23.48 -23.33
C GLY A 12 -8.74 -22.95 -24.61
N ARG A 13 -7.88 -23.74 -25.26
CA ARG A 13 -7.34 -23.44 -26.60
C ARG A 13 -8.41 -23.38 -27.70
N ALA A 14 -9.53 -24.09 -27.55
CA ALA A 14 -10.60 -24.10 -28.55
C ALA A 14 -11.56 -22.88 -28.44
N ILE A 15 -11.56 -22.17 -27.30
CA ILE A 15 -12.31 -20.93 -27.05
C ILE A 15 -11.38 -19.72 -27.18
N GLN A 16 -10.32 -19.83 -27.99
CA GLN A 16 -9.40 -18.74 -28.24
C GLN A 16 -10.04 -17.77 -29.24
N CYS A 17 -10.37 -16.57 -28.79
CA CYS A 17 -10.76 -15.49 -29.70
C CYS A 17 -9.50 -15.07 -30.49
N GLN A 18 -9.49 -15.27 -31.81
CA GLN A 18 -8.36 -14.91 -32.71
C GLN A 18 -8.18 -13.39 -32.89
N ILE A 19 -8.52 -12.58 -31.88
CA ILE A 19 -8.17 -11.16 -31.89
C ILE A 19 -6.72 -11.08 -31.45
N ALA A 20 -5.84 -10.75 -32.39
CA ALA A 20 -4.40 -10.64 -32.19
C ALA A 20 -4.07 -9.93 -30.87
N ALA A 21 -3.60 -10.70 -29.89
CA ALA A 21 -3.03 -10.20 -28.66
C ALA A 21 -1.67 -9.58 -29.00
N ASN A 22 -1.68 -8.36 -29.54
CA ASN A 22 -0.47 -7.57 -29.59
C ASN A 22 -0.16 -7.19 -28.14
N THR A 23 0.88 -7.82 -27.59
CA THR A 23 1.56 -7.60 -26.31
C THR A 23 1.29 -8.60 -25.17
N ALA A 24 1.64 -9.89 -25.36
CA ALA A 24 2.28 -10.75 -24.36
C ALA A 24 2.49 -12.16 -24.92
N ASP A 25 3.51 -12.87 -24.42
CA ASP A 25 3.83 -14.27 -24.73
C ASP A 25 2.72 -15.21 -24.23
N SER A 26 1.63 -15.31 -25.01
CA SER A 26 0.40 -16.04 -24.69
C SER A 26 0.59 -17.55 -24.56
N ASP A 27 1.78 -18.04 -24.90
CA ASP A 27 2.16 -19.45 -24.82
C ASP A 27 2.24 -19.97 -23.38
N LYS A 28 2.30 -19.08 -22.38
CA LYS A 28 2.37 -19.42 -20.95
C LYS A 28 1.01 -19.42 -20.24
N TRP A 29 -0.06 -19.03 -20.91
CA TRP A 29 -1.39 -18.89 -20.30
C TRP A 29 -2.12 -20.24 -20.22
N LYS A 30 -2.65 -20.56 -19.04
CA LYS A 30 -3.54 -21.70 -18.80
C LYS A 30 -4.95 -21.39 -19.33
N ALA A 31 -5.78 -22.43 -19.50
CA ALA A 31 -7.17 -22.25 -19.95
C ALA A 31 -7.99 -21.31 -19.05
N VAL A 32 -7.74 -21.37 -17.72
CA VAL A 32 -8.39 -20.50 -16.74
C VAL A 32 -8.02 -19.03 -16.95
N ASP A 33 -6.77 -18.75 -17.32
CA ASP A 33 -6.27 -17.38 -17.56
C ASP A 33 -6.97 -16.76 -18.77
N TRP A 34 -7.16 -17.54 -19.83
CA TRP A 34 -7.93 -17.12 -21.00
C TRP A 34 -9.40 -16.88 -20.68
N MET A 35 -10.04 -17.77 -19.92
CA MET A 35 -11.43 -17.61 -19.49
C MET A 35 -11.61 -16.36 -18.62
N GLU A 36 -10.69 -16.12 -17.69
CA GLU A 36 -10.71 -14.96 -16.82
C GLU A 36 -10.48 -13.66 -17.60
N TRP A 37 -9.55 -13.66 -18.56
CA TRP A 37 -9.33 -12.54 -19.46
C TRP A 37 -10.56 -12.23 -20.30
N GLN A 38 -11.23 -13.25 -20.87
CA GLN A 38 -12.48 -13.05 -21.61
C GLN A 38 -13.60 -12.54 -20.71
N ALA A 39 -13.75 -13.10 -19.51
CA ALA A 39 -14.74 -12.66 -18.53
C ALA A 39 -14.51 -11.20 -18.09
N LYS A 40 -13.26 -10.80 -17.86
CA LYS A 40 -12.89 -9.44 -17.45
C LYS A 40 -12.92 -8.43 -18.62
N GLY A 41 -12.58 -8.87 -19.83
CA GLY A 41 -12.41 -7.99 -20.99
C GLY A 41 -13.66 -7.83 -21.86
N VAL A 42 -14.40 -8.93 -22.10
CA VAL A 42 -15.51 -8.94 -23.07
C VAL A 42 -16.86 -8.71 -22.40
N ALA A 43 -17.13 -9.39 -21.28
CA ALA A 43 -18.44 -9.36 -20.63
C ALA A 43 -18.89 -7.93 -20.24
N PRO A 44 -18.05 -7.10 -19.60
CA PRO A 44 -18.43 -5.72 -19.26
C PRO A 44 -18.74 -4.86 -20.47
N ARG A 45 -18.11 -5.13 -21.63
CA ARG A 45 -18.31 -4.35 -22.86
C ARG A 45 -19.62 -4.70 -23.56
N ILE A 46 -20.11 -5.92 -23.37
CA ILE A 46 -21.43 -6.37 -23.83
C ILE A 46 -22.52 -5.79 -22.92
N LEU A 47 -22.35 -5.93 -21.61
CA LEU A 47 -23.32 -5.43 -20.62
C LEU A 47 -23.44 -3.90 -20.63
N MET A 48 -22.31 -3.21 -20.83
CA MET A 48 -22.23 -1.74 -20.85
C MET A 48 -21.65 -1.23 -22.19
N PRO A 49 -22.45 -1.14 -23.26
CA PRO A 49 -21.99 -0.68 -24.57
C PRO A 49 -21.45 0.74 -24.55
N ALA A 50 -20.30 0.97 -25.19
CA ALA A 50 -19.54 2.23 -25.06
C ALA A 50 -20.36 3.50 -25.33
N LYS A 51 -21.19 3.50 -26.38
CA LYS A 51 -21.99 4.67 -26.75
C LYS A 51 -23.04 4.98 -25.68
N THR A 52 -23.83 3.98 -25.29
CA THR A 52 -24.90 4.14 -24.30
C THR A 52 -24.35 4.53 -22.93
N THR A 53 -23.27 3.86 -22.50
CA THR A 53 -22.63 4.15 -21.22
C THR A 53 -22.03 5.55 -21.18
N ARG A 54 -21.35 6.01 -22.25
CA ARG A 54 -20.85 7.39 -22.33
C ARG A 54 -21.98 8.41 -22.23
N MET A 55 -23.04 8.23 -23.03
CA MET A 55 -24.19 9.13 -23.02
C MET A 55 -24.77 9.29 -21.62
N LYS A 56 -24.99 8.17 -20.91
CA LYS A 56 -25.53 8.23 -19.55
C LYS A 56 -24.52 8.78 -18.54
N ALA A 57 -23.25 8.41 -18.63
CA ALA A 57 -22.21 8.93 -17.74
C ALA A 57 -22.06 10.46 -17.89
N ASP A 58 -22.04 10.97 -19.12
CA ASP A 58 -21.95 12.40 -19.41
C ASP A 58 -23.20 13.15 -18.93
N GLU A 59 -24.39 12.56 -19.09
CA GLU A 59 -25.65 13.10 -18.56
C GLU A 59 -25.60 13.25 -17.03
N LEU A 60 -25.18 12.20 -16.31
CA LEU A 60 -25.08 12.22 -14.85
C LEU A 60 -23.98 13.17 -14.37
N LEU A 61 -22.82 13.17 -15.03
CA LEU A 61 -21.70 14.04 -14.66
C LEU A 61 -22.00 15.52 -14.95
N ALA A 62 -22.89 15.83 -15.89
CA ALA A 62 -23.29 17.20 -16.19
C ALA A 62 -23.98 17.90 -15.00
N GLU A 63 -24.66 17.14 -14.11
CA GLU A 63 -25.24 17.67 -12.87
C GLU A 63 -24.18 18.20 -11.89
N TYR A 64 -22.95 17.71 -12.02
CA TYR A 64 -21.80 18.05 -11.18
C TYR A 64 -20.77 18.96 -11.88
N GLY A 65 -21.15 19.63 -12.97
CA GLY A 65 -20.25 20.50 -13.74
C GLY A 65 -19.37 19.76 -14.77
N GLY A 66 -19.60 18.46 -14.97
CA GLY A 66 -18.93 17.62 -15.96
C GLY A 66 -17.83 16.74 -15.38
N ALA A 67 -17.29 15.85 -16.22
CA ALA A 67 -16.35 14.80 -15.81
C ALA A 67 -15.07 15.32 -15.14
N SER A 68 -14.62 16.53 -15.49
CA SER A 68 -13.42 17.14 -14.92
C SER A 68 -13.67 17.81 -13.57
N GLU A 69 -14.82 18.46 -13.38
CA GLU A 69 -15.15 19.19 -12.15
C GLU A 69 -15.71 18.28 -11.06
N ALA A 70 -16.38 17.19 -11.45
CA ALA A 70 -16.97 16.22 -10.54
C ALA A 70 -15.94 15.73 -9.51
N GLY A 71 -16.32 15.84 -8.24
CA GLY A 71 -15.57 15.34 -7.10
C GLY A 71 -15.75 13.82 -6.95
N ILE A 72 -15.11 13.27 -5.91
CA ILE A 72 -15.09 11.81 -5.78
C ILE A 72 -16.45 11.20 -5.41
N VAL A 73 -17.20 11.88 -4.55
CA VAL A 73 -18.55 11.44 -4.15
C VAL A 73 -19.49 11.44 -5.37
N ASP A 74 -19.31 12.38 -6.29
CA ASP A 74 -20.10 12.46 -7.51
C ASP A 74 -19.81 11.26 -8.41
N TYR A 75 -18.54 10.89 -8.56
CA TYR A 75 -18.14 9.67 -9.28
C TYR A 75 -18.67 8.38 -8.62
N GLU A 76 -18.73 8.32 -7.29
CA GLU A 76 -19.35 7.21 -6.56
C GLU A 76 -20.84 7.09 -6.86
N ASN A 77 -21.58 8.21 -6.86
CA ASN A 77 -23.00 8.24 -7.24
C ASN A 77 -23.21 7.80 -8.70
N VAL A 78 -22.39 8.32 -9.63
CA VAL A 78 -22.44 7.93 -11.04
C VAL A 78 -22.19 6.43 -11.23
N ILE A 79 -21.26 5.86 -10.47
CA ILE A 79 -20.99 4.40 -10.49
C ILE A 79 -22.21 3.63 -10.01
N ASP A 80 -22.85 4.07 -8.93
CA ASP A 80 -24.03 3.40 -8.37
C ASP A 80 -25.21 3.43 -9.34
N GLU A 81 -25.49 4.58 -9.96
CA GLU A 81 -26.55 4.69 -10.97
C GLU A 81 -26.29 3.86 -12.22
N LEU A 82 -25.04 3.82 -12.70
CA LEU A 82 -24.68 2.97 -13.84
C LEU A 82 -24.74 1.49 -13.48
N ALA A 83 -24.35 1.12 -12.26
CA ALA A 83 -24.45 -0.25 -11.77
C ALA A 83 -25.91 -0.73 -11.73
N GLU A 84 -26.81 0.12 -11.23
CA GLU A 84 -28.25 -0.17 -11.22
C GLU A 84 -28.84 -0.22 -12.64
N LEU A 85 -28.54 0.76 -13.49
CA LEU A 85 -29.08 0.84 -14.85
C LEU A 85 -28.72 -0.38 -15.72
N PHE A 86 -27.48 -0.85 -15.61
CA PHE A 86 -26.97 -1.95 -16.42
C PHE A 86 -27.03 -3.32 -15.72
N ASP A 87 -27.55 -3.38 -14.48
CA ASP A 87 -27.59 -4.57 -13.63
C ASP A 87 -26.22 -5.26 -13.51
N VAL A 88 -25.21 -4.48 -13.12
CA VAL A 88 -23.82 -4.93 -12.94
C VAL A 88 -23.29 -4.54 -11.57
N SER A 89 -22.16 -5.12 -11.17
CA SER A 89 -21.49 -4.70 -9.94
C SER A 89 -20.90 -3.29 -10.06
N ARG A 90 -20.78 -2.57 -8.93
CA ARG A 90 -20.05 -1.29 -8.84
C ARG A 90 -18.66 -1.37 -9.45
N GLN A 91 -17.95 -2.48 -9.21
CA GLN A 91 -16.62 -2.70 -9.76
C GLN A 91 -16.63 -2.80 -11.29
N ALA A 92 -17.63 -3.48 -11.88
CA ALA A 92 -17.76 -3.56 -13.33
C ALA A 92 -18.07 -2.19 -13.94
N ALA A 93 -18.97 -1.41 -13.32
CA ALA A 93 -19.28 -0.05 -13.74
C ALA A 93 -18.06 0.89 -13.63
N LYS A 94 -17.34 0.85 -12.50
CA LYS A 94 -16.09 1.58 -12.27
C LYS A 94 -15.05 1.27 -13.35
N VAL A 95 -14.72 -0.01 -13.55
CA VAL A 95 -13.74 -0.43 -14.56
C VAL A 95 -14.19 0.02 -15.95
N ARG A 96 -15.49 -0.02 -16.23
CA ARG A 96 -16.03 0.42 -17.51
C ARG A 96 -15.86 1.92 -17.74
N LEU A 97 -16.06 2.75 -16.72
CA LEU A 97 -15.81 4.19 -16.79
C LEU A 97 -14.32 4.48 -17.09
N ILE A 98 -13.41 3.80 -16.41
CA ILE A 98 -11.96 3.92 -16.65
C ILE A 98 -11.62 3.51 -18.09
N ASP A 99 -12.17 2.38 -18.57
CA ASP A 99 -12.03 1.90 -19.96
C ASP A 99 -12.47 2.95 -21.00
N LEU A 100 -13.50 3.72 -20.67
CA LEU A 100 -14.04 4.79 -21.49
C LEU A 100 -13.31 6.13 -21.32
N GLY A 101 -12.32 6.23 -20.44
CA GLY A 101 -11.49 7.42 -20.28
C GLY A 101 -11.97 8.41 -19.21
N TYR A 102 -12.91 8.00 -18.36
CA TYR A 102 -13.28 8.77 -17.17
C TYR A 102 -12.26 8.46 -16.05
N ALA A 103 -11.08 9.09 -16.12
CA ALA A 103 -9.93 8.73 -15.31
C ALA A 103 -10.20 8.80 -13.79
N LYS A 104 -10.90 9.83 -13.32
CA LYS A 104 -11.23 10.03 -11.89
C LYS A 104 -12.01 8.88 -11.26
N ALA A 105 -12.68 8.04 -12.05
CA ALA A 105 -13.32 6.82 -11.55
C ALA A 105 -12.32 5.85 -10.88
N GLU A 106 -11.03 5.92 -11.19
CA GLU A 106 -9.96 5.15 -10.52
C GLU A 106 -9.99 5.33 -9.00
N GLY A 107 -10.20 6.56 -8.52
CA GLY A 107 -10.20 6.87 -7.10
C GLY A 107 -11.51 6.58 -6.37
N ALA A 108 -12.57 6.17 -7.06
CA ALA A 108 -13.89 5.94 -6.46
C ALA A 108 -13.98 4.52 -5.91
N TYR A 109 -14.51 4.31 -4.71
CA TYR A 109 -14.53 2.98 -4.07
C TYR A 109 -13.21 2.17 -4.21
N PRO A 110 -12.02 2.71 -3.89
CA PRO A 110 -10.80 1.91 -3.99
C PRO A 110 -10.88 0.74 -3.01
N PHE A 111 -10.63 -0.47 -3.51
CA PHE A 111 -10.71 -1.71 -2.74
C PHE A 111 -9.34 -2.40 -2.78
N VAL A 112 -8.71 -2.52 -1.62
CA VAL A 112 -7.34 -3.03 -1.48
C VAL A 112 -7.21 -3.77 -0.16
N ASP A 113 -6.48 -4.90 -0.17
CA ASP A 113 -6.27 -5.75 1.00
C ASP A 113 -7.57 -6.08 1.77
N GLY A 114 -8.61 -6.46 1.01
CA GLY A 114 -9.87 -6.96 1.54
C GLY A 114 -10.84 -5.90 2.06
N ARG A 115 -10.53 -4.61 1.95
CA ARG A 115 -11.40 -3.52 2.44
C ARG A 115 -11.50 -2.35 1.47
N TYR A 116 -12.58 -1.58 1.60
CA TYR A 116 -12.69 -0.27 0.98
C TYR A 116 -11.85 0.75 1.75
N VAL A 117 -11.12 1.58 1.03
CA VAL A 117 -10.40 2.74 1.57
C VAL A 117 -11.11 4.01 1.13
N ARG A 118 -10.70 5.15 1.69
CA ARG A 118 -11.31 6.44 1.36
C ARG A 118 -11.13 6.73 -0.14
N GLY A 119 -12.22 7.14 -0.79
CA GLY A 119 -12.16 7.61 -2.16
C GLY A 119 -11.33 8.88 -2.27
N TYR A 120 -10.67 9.05 -3.41
CA TYR A 120 -9.85 10.22 -3.70
C TYR A 120 -10.05 10.74 -5.13
N SER A 121 -9.71 12.00 -5.35
CA SER A 121 -9.72 12.71 -6.62
C SER A 121 -8.30 13.20 -6.96
N PHE A 122 -8.11 13.51 -8.24
CA PHE A 122 -6.85 13.94 -8.83
C PHE A 122 -7.10 14.55 -10.21
N GLU A 123 -6.11 15.26 -10.76
CA GLU A 123 -6.19 15.78 -12.13
C GLU A 123 -6.20 14.63 -13.17
N PRO A 124 -7.17 14.57 -14.11
CA PRO A 124 -7.33 13.43 -15.01
C PRO A 124 -6.09 13.06 -15.85
N GLU A 125 -5.21 14.02 -16.13
CA GLU A 125 -3.98 13.83 -16.90
C GLU A 125 -2.82 13.24 -16.09
N SER A 126 -2.97 13.14 -14.76
CA SER A 126 -1.91 12.71 -13.85
C SER A 126 -1.75 11.18 -13.77
N LEU A 127 -2.71 10.39 -14.27
CA LEU A 127 -2.62 8.93 -14.35
C LEU A 127 -2.80 8.40 -15.76
N GLU A 128 -1.92 7.49 -16.17
CA GLU A 128 -2.12 6.65 -17.35
C GLU A 128 -3.06 5.46 -17.05
N LYS A 129 -3.57 4.78 -18.09
CA LYS A 129 -4.59 3.71 -17.99
C LYS A 129 -4.28 2.58 -16.99
N ASN A 130 -3.00 2.27 -16.80
CA ASN A 130 -2.55 1.20 -15.90
C ASN A 130 -1.85 1.75 -14.65
N GLN A 131 -2.09 3.01 -14.29
CA GLN A 131 -1.48 3.63 -13.13
C GLN A 131 -2.50 3.84 -12.00
N THR A 132 -2.00 3.99 -10.79
CA THR A 132 -2.81 4.28 -9.60
C THR A 132 -1.95 4.92 -8.51
N PHE A 133 -2.58 5.55 -7.53
CA PHE A 133 -1.91 6.01 -6.31
C PHE A 133 -1.98 4.97 -5.18
N THR A 134 -2.87 3.98 -5.28
CA THR A 134 -3.08 2.97 -4.23
C THR A 134 -2.16 1.78 -4.41
N ILE A 135 -1.57 1.28 -3.32
CA ILE A 135 -0.72 0.08 -3.33
C ILE A 135 -1.07 -0.88 -2.18
N PRO A 136 -1.23 -2.19 -2.46
CA PRO A 136 -1.35 -3.23 -1.43
C PRO A 136 -0.10 -3.36 -0.56
N TYR A 137 -0.25 -3.84 0.67
CA TYR A 137 0.88 -4.05 1.60
C TYR A 137 1.96 -4.97 1.01
N ALA A 138 1.54 -6.07 0.40
CA ALA A 138 2.44 -7.04 -0.20
C ALA A 138 3.34 -6.42 -1.28
N ASP A 139 2.76 -5.54 -2.10
CA ASP A 139 3.49 -4.90 -3.19
C ASP A 139 4.34 -3.71 -2.70
N LEU A 140 3.93 -3.02 -1.63
CA LEU A 140 4.77 -2.05 -0.94
C LEU A 140 6.06 -2.74 -0.43
N PHE A 141 5.91 -3.87 0.27
CA PHE A 141 7.04 -4.65 0.78
C PHE A 141 7.91 -5.20 -0.35
N LYS A 142 7.30 -5.71 -1.42
CA LYS A 142 7.99 -6.19 -2.63
C LYS A 142 8.81 -5.07 -3.27
N ALA A 143 8.20 -3.90 -3.48
CA ALA A 143 8.87 -2.74 -4.06
C ALA A 143 10.05 -2.27 -3.19
N TYR A 144 9.88 -2.26 -1.87
CA TYR A 144 10.96 -1.91 -0.93
C TYR A 144 12.09 -2.93 -0.92
N CYS A 145 11.77 -4.22 -0.96
CA CYS A 145 12.76 -5.30 -0.92
C CYS A 145 13.59 -5.38 -2.21
N PHE A 146 12.96 -5.26 -3.37
CA PHE A 146 13.60 -5.56 -4.65
C PHE A 146 13.92 -4.31 -5.48
N GLY A 147 13.28 -3.17 -5.21
CA GLY A 147 13.52 -1.90 -5.89
C GLY A 147 14.52 -1.01 -5.16
N ARG A 148 15.79 -1.00 -5.58
CA ARG A 148 16.83 -0.13 -4.97
C ARG A 148 16.45 1.36 -4.97
N GLU A 149 15.87 1.82 -6.08
CA GLU A 149 15.46 3.22 -6.21
C GLU A 149 14.29 3.57 -5.30
N PHE A 150 13.32 2.65 -5.19
CA PHE A 150 12.19 2.80 -4.28
C PHE A 150 12.64 2.77 -2.81
N LYS A 151 13.49 1.81 -2.42
CA LYS A 151 14.08 1.78 -1.08
C LYS A 151 14.80 3.08 -0.74
N ARG A 152 15.64 3.59 -1.64
CA ARG A 152 16.34 4.87 -1.45
C ARG A 152 15.37 6.05 -1.29
N LEU A 153 14.26 6.05 -2.01
CA LEU A 153 13.20 7.05 -1.90
C LEU A 153 12.54 7.01 -0.53
N ILE A 154 12.12 5.83 -0.08
CA ILE A 154 11.45 5.63 1.21
C ILE A 154 12.40 5.99 2.37
N ASP A 155 13.65 5.53 2.31
CA ASP A 155 14.65 5.75 3.36
C ASP A 155 15.09 7.23 3.47
N THR A 156 14.64 8.12 2.57
CA THR A 156 14.79 9.58 2.78
C THR A 156 13.99 10.08 3.98
N GLY A 157 12.93 9.37 4.36
CA GLY A 157 11.97 9.80 5.37
C GLY A 157 11.09 10.97 4.92
N ASN A 158 10.99 11.26 3.62
CA ASN A 158 10.13 12.33 3.10
C ASN A 158 8.74 11.83 2.68
N PHE A 159 8.48 10.52 2.78
CA PHE A 159 7.19 9.92 2.49
C PHE A 159 6.63 9.19 3.70
N VAL A 160 5.31 9.19 3.82
CA VAL A 160 4.55 8.45 4.83
C VAL A 160 3.55 7.56 4.09
N PHE A 161 3.37 6.35 4.59
CA PHE A 161 2.34 5.46 4.09
C PHE A 161 1.04 5.69 4.87
N ALA A 162 -0.01 6.17 4.21
CA ALA A 162 -1.30 6.49 4.85
C ALA A 162 -2.45 6.10 3.92
N ASP A 163 -3.50 5.47 4.47
CA ASP A 163 -4.70 5.03 3.74
C ASP A 163 -4.39 4.24 2.45
N ARG A 164 -3.28 3.49 2.43
CA ARG A 164 -2.78 2.67 1.30
C ARG A 164 -2.15 3.45 0.15
N HIS A 165 -1.71 4.66 0.46
CA HIS A 165 -1.03 5.55 -0.45
C HIS A 165 0.32 5.93 0.14
N LEU A 166 1.29 6.19 -0.74
CA LEU A 166 2.60 6.70 -0.33
C LEU A 166 2.67 8.20 -0.65
N VAL A 167 2.65 9.01 0.41
CA VAL A 167 2.33 10.44 0.36
C VAL A 167 3.51 11.25 0.85
N LEU A 168 3.75 12.42 0.26
CA LEU A 168 4.71 13.39 0.79
C LEU A 168 4.39 13.74 2.25
N ASN A 169 5.42 13.71 3.09
CA ASN A 169 5.32 14.10 4.49
C ASN A 169 5.33 15.62 4.64
N ASP A 170 4.21 16.24 4.30
CA ASP A 170 3.94 17.68 4.40
C ASP A 170 2.62 17.87 5.16
N GLU A 171 2.55 18.87 6.03
CA GLU A 171 1.37 19.16 6.87
C GLU A 171 0.13 19.53 6.04
N ARG A 172 0.30 19.93 4.79
CA ARG A 172 -0.82 20.14 3.84
C ARG A 172 -1.52 18.83 3.48
N TYR A 173 -0.78 17.72 3.43
CA TYR A 173 -1.28 16.44 2.94
C TYR A 173 -1.55 15.43 4.04
N ILE A 174 -0.84 15.53 5.16
CA ILE A 174 -0.93 14.57 6.27
C ILE A 174 -1.49 15.25 7.52
N VAL A 175 -2.57 14.69 8.05
CA VAL A 175 -3.12 15.00 9.37
C VAL A 175 -2.72 13.90 10.33
N ARG A 176 -2.42 14.25 11.58
CA ARG A 176 -2.09 13.28 12.64
C ARG A 176 -3.14 13.31 13.73
N ASP A 177 -3.61 12.13 14.14
CA ASP A 177 -4.53 12.00 15.27
C ASP A 177 -3.83 12.23 16.62
N GLN A 178 -4.58 12.12 17.72
CA GLN A 178 -4.03 12.27 19.08
C GLN A 178 -2.97 11.21 19.45
N ALA A 179 -3.01 10.05 18.79
CA ALA A 179 -2.04 8.98 18.93
C ALA A 179 -0.80 9.19 18.02
N GLY A 180 -0.82 10.21 17.16
CA GLY A 180 0.22 10.48 16.18
C GLY A 180 0.11 9.57 14.96
N ASN A 181 -1.04 8.94 14.72
CA ASN A 181 -1.26 8.17 13.51
C ASN A 181 -1.53 9.10 12.33
N ALA A 182 -0.86 8.86 11.20
CA ALA A 182 -1.04 9.64 9.99
C ALA A 182 -2.29 9.21 9.21
N ALA A 183 -3.03 10.20 8.72
CA ALA A 183 -4.14 10.03 7.80
C ALA A 183 -4.07 11.12 6.72
N LEU A 184 -4.68 10.87 5.56
CA LEU A 184 -4.78 11.86 4.49
C LEU A 184 -5.67 13.03 4.90
N SER A 185 -5.23 14.25 4.59
CA SER A 185 -6.05 15.45 4.71
C SER A 185 -7.15 15.47 3.62
N GLU A 186 -8.22 16.25 3.83
CA GLU A 186 -9.23 16.47 2.78
C GLU A 186 -8.62 17.09 1.51
N TYR A 187 -7.59 17.93 1.69
CA TYR A 187 -6.87 18.52 0.56
C TYR A 187 -6.13 17.44 -0.24
N ALA A 188 -5.39 16.55 0.42
CA ALA A 188 -4.71 15.44 -0.25
C ALA A 188 -5.70 14.53 -0.99
N LEU A 189 -6.83 14.19 -0.37
CA LEU A 189 -7.86 13.36 -1.01
C LEU A 189 -8.48 14.04 -2.24
N SER A 190 -8.42 15.36 -2.36
CA SER A 190 -8.92 16.07 -3.54
C SER A 190 -7.84 16.28 -4.62
N HIS A 191 -6.56 16.19 -4.23
CA HIS A 191 -5.38 16.52 -5.05
C HIS A 191 -4.28 15.45 -4.88
N MET A 192 -4.63 14.17 -5.06
CA MET A 192 -3.68 13.08 -4.83
C MET A 192 -2.46 13.15 -5.74
N ASP A 193 -2.61 13.70 -6.94
CA ASP A 193 -1.53 13.91 -7.89
C ASP A 193 -0.46 14.89 -7.40
N GLU A 194 -0.78 15.82 -6.52
CA GLU A 194 0.22 16.76 -6.00
C GLU A 194 1.17 16.10 -4.98
N CYS A 195 0.77 14.99 -4.36
CA CYS A 195 1.41 14.49 -3.15
C CYS A 195 1.72 12.99 -3.13
N CYS A 196 1.08 12.18 -3.99
CA CYS A 196 1.21 10.73 -3.95
C CYS A 196 2.13 10.18 -5.04
N VAL A 197 2.85 9.13 -4.68
CA VAL A 197 3.61 8.30 -5.61
C VAL A 197 2.65 7.49 -6.49
N VAL A 198 2.94 7.45 -7.78
CA VAL A 198 2.21 6.67 -8.77
C VAL A 198 2.85 5.29 -8.93
N PHE A 199 2.01 4.26 -8.97
CA PHE A 199 2.38 2.87 -9.21
C PHE A 199 1.79 2.37 -10.52
N THR A 200 2.56 1.56 -11.24
CA THR A 200 2.12 0.89 -12.46
C THR A 200 1.56 -0.49 -12.11
N LYS A 201 0.32 -0.75 -12.54
CA LYS A 201 -0.38 -2.04 -12.48
C LYS A 201 0.16 -2.94 -13.58
N GLY A 202 0.52 -4.16 -13.21
CA GLY A 202 0.86 -5.26 -14.10
C GLY A 202 0.31 -6.56 -13.53
N TYR A 203 0.83 -7.68 -14.01
CA TYR A 203 0.47 -9.01 -13.51
C TYR A 203 1.69 -9.71 -12.93
N SER A 204 1.47 -10.53 -11.89
CA SER A 204 2.52 -11.26 -11.19
C SER A 204 3.37 -12.18 -12.10
N TYR A 205 2.77 -12.77 -13.14
CA TYR A 205 3.48 -13.58 -14.14
C TYR A 205 4.40 -12.78 -15.07
N GLN A 206 4.31 -11.45 -15.04
CA GLN A 206 5.20 -10.50 -15.70
C GLN A 206 5.93 -9.59 -14.71
N SER A 207 5.98 -9.99 -13.42
CA SER A 207 6.64 -9.19 -12.40
C SER A 207 8.08 -8.88 -12.81
N LYS A 208 8.43 -7.59 -12.79
CA LYS A 208 9.81 -7.15 -13.06
C LYS A 208 10.82 -7.63 -12.02
N TYR A 209 10.33 -8.14 -10.89
CA TYR A 209 11.14 -8.72 -9.84
C TYR A 209 11.36 -10.23 -10.04
N GLN A 210 10.81 -10.83 -11.11
CA GLN A 210 11.11 -12.22 -11.48
C GLN A 210 12.62 -12.43 -11.65
N GLY A 211 13.12 -13.52 -11.07
CA GLY A 211 14.55 -13.82 -11.05
C GLY A 211 15.36 -13.03 -10.02
N ALA A 212 14.77 -12.07 -9.30
CA ALA A 212 15.45 -11.43 -8.18
C ALA A 212 15.74 -12.47 -7.08
N ARG A 213 16.94 -12.35 -6.50
CA ARG A 213 17.39 -13.25 -5.43
C ARG A 213 16.41 -13.16 -4.24
N TYR A 214 15.95 -14.31 -3.75
CA TYR A 214 14.97 -14.44 -2.66
C TYR A 214 13.51 -14.05 -3.01
N TYR A 215 13.19 -13.63 -4.23
CA TYR A 215 11.81 -13.35 -4.66
C TYR A 215 10.87 -14.54 -4.44
N THR A 216 11.31 -15.74 -4.80
CA THR A 216 10.51 -16.96 -4.58
C THR A 216 10.30 -17.28 -3.10
N GLN A 217 11.21 -16.86 -2.22
CA GLN A 217 11.04 -17.04 -0.76
C GLN A 217 10.08 -15.99 -0.19
N PHE A 218 10.12 -14.75 -0.69
CA PHE A 218 9.12 -13.73 -0.39
C PHE A 218 7.72 -14.21 -0.78
N MET A 219 7.56 -14.73 -2.00
CA MET A 219 6.29 -15.26 -2.52
C MET A 219 5.84 -16.57 -1.86
N ARG A 220 6.61 -17.18 -0.95
CA ARG A 220 6.19 -18.38 -0.23
C ARG A 220 5.31 -18.07 0.98
N ASN A 221 5.40 -16.85 1.52
CA ASN A 221 4.65 -16.44 2.70
C ASN A 221 3.26 -15.88 2.34
N ALA A 222 3.03 -15.51 1.08
CA ALA A 222 1.72 -15.17 0.53
C ALA A 222 1.34 -16.27 -0.47
N ALA A 223 0.19 -16.92 -0.33
CA ALA A 223 -0.24 -17.96 -1.25
C ALA A 223 -0.18 -17.42 -2.71
N PRO A 224 0.61 -18.01 -3.62
CA PRO A 224 0.71 -17.49 -4.98
C PRO A 224 -0.63 -17.68 -5.68
N VAL A 225 -1.32 -16.58 -5.97
CA VAL A 225 -2.47 -16.56 -6.86
C VAL A 225 -1.96 -16.21 -8.25
N ASP A 226 -2.01 -17.18 -9.16
CA ASP A 226 -1.72 -16.94 -10.59
C ASP A 226 -2.63 -15.80 -11.10
N ASN A 227 -2.11 -14.91 -11.95
CA ASN A 227 -2.78 -13.71 -12.49
C ASN A 227 -3.18 -12.61 -11.48
N GLN A 228 -2.62 -12.60 -10.28
CA GLN A 228 -2.81 -11.46 -9.39
C GLN A 228 -2.25 -10.17 -10.03
N VAL A 229 -3.03 -9.09 -9.95
CA VAL A 229 -2.55 -7.74 -10.29
C VAL A 229 -1.42 -7.39 -9.33
N GLU A 230 -0.28 -7.01 -9.89
CA GLU A 230 0.89 -6.57 -9.16
C GLU A 230 1.13 -5.07 -9.39
N TYR A 231 1.46 -4.36 -8.33
CA TYR A 231 1.75 -2.93 -8.37
C TYR A 231 3.25 -2.69 -8.24
N SER A 232 3.82 -1.87 -9.12
CA SER A 232 5.26 -1.65 -9.14
C SER A 232 5.63 -0.19 -9.29
N PHE A 233 6.69 0.22 -8.58
CA PHE A 233 7.19 1.59 -8.63
C PHE A 233 8.07 1.82 -9.86
N GLU A 234 7.83 2.89 -10.60
CA GLU A 234 8.66 3.32 -11.73
C GLU A 234 9.02 4.80 -11.63
N LEU A 235 10.20 5.18 -12.11
CA LEU A 235 10.60 6.59 -12.24
C LEU A 235 9.98 7.21 -13.51
N ASN A 236 8.65 7.27 -13.53
CA ASN A 236 7.89 8.02 -14.52
C ASN A 236 8.06 9.54 -14.32
N ASN A 237 7.52 10.35 -15.23
CA ASN A 237 7.65 11.80 -15.17
C ASN A 237 7.03 12.37 -13.88
N HIS A 238 5.85 11.86 -13.49
CA HIS A 238 5.17 12.24 -12.25
C HIS A 238 6.05 12.05 -11.01
N ASN A 239 6.53 10.83 -10.79
CA ASN A 239 7.34 10.48 -9.63
C ASN A 239 8.67 11.25 -9.62
N LYS A 240 9.26 11.56 -10.78
CA LYS A 240 10.44 12.42 -10.88
C LYS A 240 10.15 13.85 -10.42
N VAL A 241 9.05 14.44 -10.88
CA VAL A 241 8.62 15.79 -10.46
C VAL A 241 8.37 15.83 -8.96
N LEU A 242 7.65 14.85 -8.42
CA LEU A 242 7.40 14.72 -6.98
C LEU A 242 8.70 14.62 -6.18
N LEU A 243 9.66 13.82 -6.66
CA LEU A 243 10.98 13.69 -6.07
C LEU A 243 11.81 14.98 -6.13
N ASP A 244 11.64 15.79 -7.18
CA ASP A 244 12.35 17.05 -7.32
C ASP A 244 11.88 18.09 -6.30
N GLN A 245 10.61 18.05 -5.89
CA GLN A 245 10.08 18.90 -4.81
C GLN A 245 10.81 18.66 -3.48
N ILE A 246 11.27 17.43 -3.24
CA ILE A 246 11.95 17.05 -1.98
C ILE A 246 13.48 17.08 -2.06
N LYS A 247 14.10 17.36 -3.23
CA LYS A 247 15.57 17.40 -3.36
C LYS A 247 16.24 18.42 -2.44
N ASN A 248 15.51 19.47 -2.05
CA ASN A 248 15.96 20.50 -1.12
C ASN A 248 15.39 20.32 0.30
N ALA A 249 14.53 19.32 0.54
CA ALA A 249 14.05 19.02 1.87
C ALA A 249 15.23 18.55 2.71
N LYS A 250 15.48 19.22 3.85
CA LYS A 250 16.51 18.81 4.80
C LYS A 250 16.28 17.33 5.11
N ARG A 251 17.30 16.49 4.92
CA ARG A 251 17.31 15.17 5.57
C ARG A 251 16.97 15.42 7.03
N ARG A 252 16.00 14.69 7.59
CA ARG A 252 15.67 14.69 9.04
C ARG A 252 16.81 14.06 9.87
N SER A 253 18.03 14.54 9.63
CA SER A 253 19.29 14.11 10.19
C SER A 253 19.79 15.23 11.08
N GLU A 254 19.11 15.47 12.20
CA GLU A 254 19.66 16.33 13.24
C GLU A 254 19.13 15.88 14.60
N ALA A 255 20.08 15.63 15.52
CA ALA A 255 19.96 15.29 16.94
C ALA A 255 20.09 13.82 17.42
N LEU A 256 20.68 12.89 16.65
CA LEU A 256 20.99 11.53 17.17
C LEU A 256 22.03 11.52 18.32
N ARG A 257 22.90 12.54 18.39
CA ARG A 257 23.96 12.65 19.41
C ARG A 257 23.45 13.03 20.81
N ARG A 258 22.14 13.21 21.00
CA ARG A 258 21.55 13.69 22.26
C ARG A 258 21.05 12.56 23.17
N TYR A 259 20.89 11.34 22.64
CA TYR A 259 20.34 10.23 23.40
C TYR A 259 21.44 9.46 24.15
N PRO A 260 21.24 9.14 25.45
CA PRO A 260 22.25 8.60 26.37
C PRO A 260 22.65 7.14 26.07
N GLY A 261 23.42 6.51 26.96
CA GLY A 261 24.10 5.21 26.85
C GLY A 261 23.25 4.02 26.38
N SER A 262 22.69 3.25 27.31
CA SER A 262 22.09 1.94 27.03
C SER A 262 20.71 2.00 26.37
N PHE A 263 20.16 0.84 25.99
CA PHE A 263 18.80 0.71 25.47
C PHE A 263 17.75 1.27 26.45
N ALA A 264 17.84 0.91 27.74
CA ALA A 264 16.88 1.32 28.77
C ALA A 264 16.88 2.84 28.98
N GLU A 265 18.06 3.46 29.10
CA GLU A 265 18.19 4.92 29.24
C GLU A 265 17.62 5.67 28.03
N THR A 266 17.84 5.13 26.83
CA THR A 266 17.34 5.71 25.58
C THR A 266 15.81 5.62 25.49
N LEU A 267 15.22 4.49 25.90
CA LEU A 267 13.77 4.32 25.96
C LEU A 267 13.14 5.36 26.91
N VAL A 268 13.74 5.59 28.08
CA VAL A 268 13.27 6.61 29.04
C VAL A 268 13.34 8.01 28.43
N ALA A 269 14.44 8.34 27.75
CA ALA A 269 14.62 9.65 27.11
C ALA A 269 13.59 9.89 26.00
N LEU A 270 13.44 8.94 25.07
CA LEU A 270 12.48 9.02 23.96
C LEU A 270 11.03 9.15 24.47
N GLN A 271 10.67 8.34 25.48
CA GLN A 271 9.33 8.39 26.08
C GLN A 271 9.05 9.76 26.73
N LYS A 272 10.04 10.34 27.42
CA LYS A 272 9.94 11.67 28.04
C LYS A 272 9.80 12.77 27.00
N ASP A 273 10.56 12.72 25.92
CA ASP A 273 10.52 13.73 24.85
C ASP A 273 9.16 13.73 24.13
N ARG A 274 8.54 12.55 23.97
CA ARG A 274 7.18 12.41 23.43
C ARG A 274 6.07 12.61 24.47
N LYS A 275 6.41 12.86 25.74
CA LYS A 275 5.48 13.07 26.85
C LYS A 275 4.46 11.94 27.03
N LEU A 276 4.90 10.70 26.86
CA LEU A 276 4.04 9.51 26.99
C LEU A 276 4.17 8.89 28.39
N SER A 277 3.04 8.49 28.97
CA SER A 277 3.01 7.56 30.10
C SER A 277 3.31 6.12 29.65
N ASN A 278 3.58 5.21 30.59
CA ASN A 278 3.71 3.79 30.27
C ASN A 278 2.43 3.22 29.69
N LYS A 279 1.28 3.60 30.25
CA LYS A 279 -0.03 3.20 29.73
C LYS A 279 -0.23 3.65 28.28
N GLN A 280 0.01 4.93 27.97
CA GLN A 280 -0.13 5.42 26.59
C GLN A 280 0.85 4.75 25.63
N LEU A 281 2.08 4.48 26.06
CA LEU A 281 3.04 3.77 25.22
C LEU A 281 2.61 2.32 25.01
N ALA A 282 2.06 1.65 26.04
CA ALA A 282 1.54 0.30 25.93
C ALA A 282 0.40 0.24 24.90
N ASP A 283 -0.57 1.15 25.00
CA ASP A 283 -1.71 1.22 24.08
C ASP A 283 -1.27 1.44 22.62
N ARG A 284 -0.17 2.19 22.41
CA ARG A 284 0.38 2.50 21.08
C ARG A 284 1.34 1.45 20.52
N SER A 285 1.88 0.57 21.34
CA SER A 285 2.92 -0.40 20.92
C SER A 285 2.51 -1.86 21.12
N LEU A 286 1.38 -2.14 21.76
CA LEU A 286 1.00 -3.50 22.19
C LEU A 286 2.10 -4.19 23.03
N VAL A 287 2.91 -3.38 23.72
CA VAL A 287 3.88 -3.83 24.72
C VAL A 287 3.27 -3.60 26.10
N GLY A 288 3.11 -4.67 26.88
CA GLY A 288 2.46 -4.58 28.19
C GLY A 288 3.10 -3.53 29.10
N GLU A 289 2.29 -2.81 29.87
CA GLU A 289 2.77 -1.69 30.71
C GLU A 289 3.89 -2.12 31.69
N LYS A 290 3.76 -3.32 32.27
CA LYS A 290 4.78 -3.92 33.15
C LYS A 290 6.06 -4.27 32.38
N THR A 291 5.94 -4.72 31.14
CA THR A 291 7.09 -5.01 30.26
C THR A 291 7.85 -3.73 29.97
N ILE A 292 7.15 -2.64 29.62
CA ILE A 292 7.76 -1.31 29.45
C ILE A 292 8.46 -0.88 30.74
N GLN A 293 7.82 -1.05 31.90
CA GLN A 293 8.44 -0.72 33.17
C GLN A 293 9.73 -1.51 33.42
N ARG A 294 9.78 -2.80 33.10
CA ARG A 294 11.00 -3.62 33.25
C ARG A 294 12.09 -3.18 32.28
N LEU A 295 11.77 -3.03 30.99
CA LEU A 295 12.70 -2.56 29.95
C LEU A 295 13.34 -1.20 30.25
N ARG A 296 12.66 -0.36 31.04
CA ARG A 296 13.16 0.95 31.47
C ARG A 296 14.10 0.89 32.69
N ASN A 297 14.04 -0.17 33.49
CA ASN A 297 14.72 -0.24 34.80
C ASN A 297 15.74 -1.37 34.90
N ASP A 298 15.69 -2.36 34.02
CA ASP A 298 16.54 -3.55 34.00
C ASP A 298 17.14 -3.73 32.60
N GLU A 299 18.44 -3.46 32.47
CA GLU A 299 19.17 -3.54 31.19
C GLU A 299 19.32 -4.97 30.69
N GLU A 300 19.29 -5.96 31.58
CA GLU A 300 19.45 -7.37 31.23
C GLU A 300 18.10 -8.05 30.96
N TYR A 301 16.98 -7.32 31.07
CA TYR A 301 15.65 -7.88 30.86
C TYR A 301 15.51 -8.44 29.43
N PRO A 302 15.23 -9.75 29.27
CA PRO A 302 15.08 -10.35 27.95
C PRO A 302 13.95 -9.71 27.15
N THR A 303 14.21 -9.41 25.88
CA THR A 303 13.24 -8.83 24.96
C THR A 303 13.35 -9.48 23.58
N SER A 304 12.44 -9.13 22.67
CA SER A 304 12.45 -9.61 21.28
C SER A 304 12.58 -8.44 20.30
N VAL A 305 12.96 -8.77 19.06
CA VAL A 305 12.98 -7.76 17.98
C VAL A 305 11.58 -7.18 17.76
N GLN A 306 10.53 -8.00 17.85
CA GLN A 306 9.13 -7.57 17.72
C GLN A 306 8.77 -6.53 18.77
N THR A 307 9.17 -6.74 20.04
CA THR A 307 8.92 -5.76 21.11
C THR A 307 9.67 -4.45 20.87
N VAL A 308 10.93 -4.49 20.45
CA VAL A 308 11.72 -3.28 20.16
C VAL A 308 11.12 -2.49 18.99
N LEU A 309 10.74 -3.18 17.91
CA LEU A 309 10.07 -2.57 16.76
C LEU A 309 8.70 -1.97 17.13
N ALA A 310 7.94 -2.65 17.98
CA ALA A 310 6.67 -2.14 18.46
C ALA A 310 6.84 -0.86 19.27
N LEU A 311 7.91 -0.74 20.07
CA LEU A 311 8.26 0.50 20.76
C LEU A 311 8.66 1.61 19.77
N CYS A 312 9.38 1.30 18.69
CA CYS A 312 9.67 2.27 17.62
C CYS A 312 8.38 2.85 17.02
N VAL A 313 7.40 1.98 16.74
CA VAL A 313 6.07 2.38 16.24
C VAL A 313 5.33 3.21 17.29
N GLY A 314 5.26 2.74 18.54
CA GLY A 314 4.52 3.41 19.60
C GLY A 314 5.07 4.81 19.96
N LEU A 315 6.38 5.01 19.79
CA LEU A 315 7.06 6.28 19.95
C LEU A 315 7.04 7.15 18.68
N LYS A 316 6.54 6.63 17.55
CA LYS A 316 6.55 7.28 16.23
C LYS A 316 7.95 7.74 15.83
N LEU A 317 8.94 6.84 15.97
CA LEU A 317 10.34 7.15 15.66
C LEU A 317 10.55 7.28 14.15
N PRO A 318 11.10 8.40 13.66
CA PRO A 318 11.64 8.47 12.31
C PRO A 318 12.73 7.42 12.10
N LEU A 319 12.94 6.99 10.85
CA LEU A 319 13.91 5.95 10.52
C LEU A 319 15.29 6.11 11.21
N PRO A 320 15.95 7.29 11.22
CA PRO A 320 17.24 7.43 11.89
C PRO A 320 17.18 7.19 13.41
N GLU A 321 16.10 7.61 14.08
CA GLU A 321 15.92 7.36 15.51
C GLU A 321 15.60 5.88 15.78
N ALA A 322 14.80 5.24 14.92
CA ALA A 322 14.48 3.83 15.02
C ALA A 322 15.72 2.94 14.81
N GLU A 323 16.56 3.25 13.83
CA GLU A 323 17.84 2.56 13.58
C GLU A 323 18.79 2.73 14.77
N MET A 324 18.88 3.94 15.33
CA MET A 324 19.68 4.20 16.52
C MET A 324 19.18 3.44 17.74
N PHE A 325 17.87 3.42 17.96
CA PHE A 325 17.25 2.74 19.09
C PHE A 325 17.42 1.22 18.99
N LEU A 326 17.18 0.65 17.81
CA LEU A 326 17.42 -0.76 17.54
C LEU A 326 18.91 -1.11 17.66
N GLY A 327 19.81 -0.25 17.21
CA GLY A 327 21.26 -0.44 17.27
C GLY A 327 21.85 -0.48 18.69
N LYS A 328 21.06 -0.14 19.72
CA LYS A 328 21.42 -0.31 21.14
C LYS A 328 21.07 -1.70 21.69
N THR A 329 20.54 -2.58 20.83
CA THR A 329 20.24 -3.99 21.13
C THR A 329 21.12 -4.91 20.29
N ASP A 330 21.12 -6.20 20.60
CA ASP A 330 21.82 -7.20 19.79
C ASP A 330 21.07 -7.61 18.51
N PHE A 331 19.84 -7.09 18.30
CA PHE A 331 19.04 -7.43 17.13
C PHE A 331 19.56 -6.74 15.86
N LYS A 332 19.63 -7.51 14.78
CA LYS A 332 20.00 -7.02 13.46
C LYS A 332 18.91 -7.39 12.47
N LEU A 333 18.28 -6.38 11.87
CA LEU A 333 17.37 -6.60 10.74
C LEU A 333 18.20 -6.97 9.52
N ASN A 334 18.09 -8.23 9.09
CA ASN A 334 18.72 -8.67 7.86
C ASN A 334 17.88 -8.18 6.67
N SER A 335 18.43 -7.22 5.92
CA SER A 335 17.80 -6.64 4.73
C SER A 335 17.63 -7.63 3.57
N MET A 336 18.16 -8.85 3.67
CA MET A 336 18.20 -9.83 2.58
C MET A 336 17.74 -11.24 2.98
N LYS A 337 17.23 -11.45 4.21
CA LYS A 337 16.73 -12.76 4.67
C LYS A 337 15.62 -12.63 5.72
N GLY A 338 14.62 -13.50 5.62
CA GLY A 338 13.54 -13.62 6.61
C GLY A 338 12.66 -12.38 6.67
N GLU A 339 12.14 -12.07 7.85
CA GLU A 339 11.20 -10.95 8.07
C GLU A 339 11.90 -9.57 8.13
N GLY A 340 13.24 -9.55 8.21
CA GLY A 340 14.02 -8.35 8.51
C GLY A 340 13.82 -7.18 7.54
N TYR A 341 13.62 -7.46 6.25
CA TYR A 341 13.36 -6.42 5.25
C TYR A 341 11.94 -5.84 5.35
N VAL A 342 10.94 -6.66 5.77
CA VAL A 342 9.57 -6.19 6.01
C VAL A 342 9.58 -5.23 7.19
N TYR A 343 10.25 -5.62 8.28
CA TYR A 343 10.43 -4.76 9.44
C TYR A 343 11.16 -3.45 9.09
N GLN A 344 12.16 -3.48 8.21
CA GLN A 344 12.78 -2.25 7.71
C GLN A 344 11.79 -1.38 6.93
N CYS A 345 10.97 -1.97 6.05
CA CYS A 345 9.94 -1.22 5.33
C CYS A 345 8.93 -0.58 6.29
N VAL A 346 8.51 -1.31 7.33
CA VAL A 346 7.65 -0.78 8.40
C VAL A 346 8.32 0.40 9.09
N LEU A 347 9.58 0.29 9.49
CA LEU A 347 10.33 1.38 10.13
C LEU A 347 10.51 2.61 9.24
N SER A 348 10.65 2.42 7.92
CA SER A 348 10.91 3.52 7.00
C SER A 348 9.65 4.25 6.52
N ALA A 349 8.54 3.53 6.30
CA ALA A 349 7.34 4.09 5.67
C ALA A 349 6.09 4.07 6.56
N CYS A 350 5.97 3.09 7.48
CA CYS A 350 4.71 2.76 8.13
C CYS A 350 4.69 3.07 9.64
N THR A 351 5.74 3.66 10.21
CA THR A 351 5.79 3.95 11.67
C THR A 351 4.69 4.88 12.13
N GLU A 352 4.20 5.72 11.21
CA GLU A 352 3.08 6.62 11.48
C GLU A 352 1.71 5.92 11.36
N ASN A 353 1.61 4.66 10.94
CA ASN A 353 0.37 3.88 11.01
C ASN A 353 0.08 3.41 12.44
N SER A 354 -1.16 3.00 12.71
CA SER A 354 -1.48 2.38 13.99
C SER A 354 -0.78 1.01 14.11
N ILE A 355 -0.41 0.62 15.33
CA ILE A 355 0.20 -0.70 15.58
C ILE A 355 -0.72 -1.85 15.15
N TYR A 356 -2.03 -1.68 15.24
CA TYR A 356 -3.02 -2.65 14.78
C TYR A 356 -2.99 -2.82 13.27
N GLU A 357 -2.93 -1.71 12.53
CA GLU A 357 -2.81 -1.75 11.07
C GLU A 357 -1.51 -2.43 10.66
N ILE A 358 -0.39 -2.08 11.30
CA ILE A 358 0.91 -2.71 11.03
C ILE A 358 0.86 -4.21 11.31
N ASN A 359 0.25 -4.66 12.40
CA ASN A 359 0.14 -6.09 12.69
C ASN A 359 -0.74 -6.80 11.65
N GLU A 360 -1.84 -6.18 11.22
CA GLU A 360 -2.66 -6.72 10.14
C GLU A 360 -1.86 -6.83 8.82
N MET A 361 -0.98 -5.86 8.52
CA MET A 361 -0.04 -5.94 7.39
C MET A 361 0.88 -7.15 7.49
N LEU A 362 1.45 -7.37 8.68
CA LEU A 362 2.43 -8.44 8.92
C LEU A 362 1.75 -9.81 8.84
N GLU A 363 0.61 -9.99 9.51
CA GLU A 363 -0.18 -11.23 9.50
C GLU A 363 -0.62 -11.61 8.09
N ALA A 364 -1.15 -10.65 7.33
CA ALA A 364 -1.58 -10.88 5.95
C ALA A 364 -0.43 -11.32 5.02
N ASN A 365 0.82 -11.07 5.40
CA ASN A 365 2.02 -11.47 4.66
C ASN A 365 2.79 -12.61 5.33
N GLY A 366 2.20 -13.29 6.33
CA GLY A 366 2.82 -14.40 7.05
C GLY A 366 4.09 -13.99 7.81
N ILE A 367 4.11 -12.77 8.34
CA ILE A 367 5.20 -12.20 9.13
C ILE A 367 4.74 -12.07 10.58
N THR A 368 5.65 -12.38 11.51
CA THR A 368 5.38 -12.28 12.95
C THR A 368 4.96 -10.85 13.32
N PRO A 369 3.83 -10.66 14.02
CA PRO A 369 3.37 -9.33 14.42
C PRO A 369 4.26 -8.67 15.49
N LEU A 370 4.09 -7.37 15.66
CA LEU A 370 4.80 -6.56 16.66
C LEU A 370 4.05 -6.55 18.00
N GLY A 371 4.80 -6.49 19.09
CA GLY A 371 4.25 -6.37 20.45
C GLY A 371 5.05 -7.17 21.46
N SER A 372 4.47 -7.41 22.64
CA SER A 372 5.05 -8.28 23.67
C SER A 372 4.15 -9.43 24.11
N ASP A 373 2.95 -9.55 23.55
CA ASP A 373 2.00 -10.61 23.89
C ASP A 373 2.21 -11.81 22.95
N PRO A 374 2.50 -13.02 23.47
CA PRO A 374 2.57 -14.23 22.66
C PRO A 374 1.25 -14.59 21.98
N ASP A 375 0.10 -14.14 22.49
CA ASP A 375 -1.20 -14.37 21.84
C ASP A 375 -1.42 -13.43 20.63
N LEU A 376 -0.55 -12.42 20.47
CA LEU A 376 -0.45 -11.53 19.31
C LEU A 376 0.79 -11.86 18.43
N GLN A 377 1.59 -12.89 18.75
CA GLN A 377 2.82 -13.28 18.02
C GLN A 377 2.70 -14.70 17.48
#